data_AF-A0A7D9DZL5-F1
#
_entry.id   AF-A0A7D9DZL5-F1
#
_cell.length_a   1.000
_cell.length_b   1.000
_cell.length_c   1.000
_cell.angle_alpha   90.00
_cell.angle_beta   90.00
_cell.angle_gamma   90.00
#
_symmetry.space_group_name_H-M   'P 1'
#
loop_
_entity.id
_entity.type
_entity.pdbx_description
1 polymer ?
#
loop_
_entity_poly.entity_id
_entity_poly.type
_entity_poly.pdbx_seq_one_letter_code
_entity_poly.pdbx_strand_id
1 'polypeptide(L)'
;MGSNFHSLALHLGITPEKPWFTHNNKVYFLMFDPPHLIKCIRNNLMKYIFKFGNLVASWKDIEAFYNKDKELPIRSAHKLTDKHIHPNNFNKMKVKYATQVLSHTVAASLCTYISLGVLPTSAMGTAELLLKFDTLFDSVNSSKLHSPKKLKTPITETSNHVNFFNEAIDFIASLKVFEGNKEVTAGYLLKKCFRVHDCSSCKDSMTSKDLESDSLLFCHFKNYRDDTSSSGLILPSQPFLDFVLHLEDMFVQQFSIYTTSTLVGAHLLKSLQSVPVAFKFCQEFPKDYMLKLFLRMRIYYTIKFENRKLASPSKRKSKKYIKVVHL
;
A
#
# COMPACT_ATOMS: atom_id res chain seq x y z
N MET A 1 4.18 -11.72 8.50
CA MET A 1 4.54 -12.62 9.62
C MET A 1 4.56 -14.06 9.12
N GLY A 2 5.18 -14.98 9.87
CA GLY A 2 5.11 -16.41 9.53
C GLY A 2 3.70 -16.96 9.74
N SER A 3 3.19 -17.72 8.77
CA SER A 3 1.86 -18.35 8.80
C SER A 3 1.61 -19.19 10.05
N ASN A 4 2.66 -19.85 10.55
CA ASN A 4 2.57 -20.75 11.70
C ASN A 4 2.25 -20.01 13.01
N PHE A 5 2.82 -18.82 13.21
CA PHE A 5 2.60 -18.04 14.42
C PHE A 5 1.18 -17.46 14.47
N HIS A 6 0.65 -17.05 13.32
CA HIS A 6 -0.74 -16.61 13.21
C HIS A 6 -1.72 -17.76 13.46
N SER A 7 -1.45 -18.95 12.91
CA SER A 7 -2.24 -20.16 13.18
C SER A 7 -2.26 -20.52 14.66
N LEU A 8 -1.10 -20.44 15.33
CA LEU A 8 -0.99 -20.66 16.77
C LEU A 8 -1.80 -19.64 17.57
N ALA A 9 -1.68 -18.35 17.25
CA ALA A 9 -2.44 -17.30 17.93
C ALA A 9 -3.96 -17.52 17.82
N LEU A 10 -4.44 -17.93 16.64
CA LEU A 10 -5.85 -18.29 16.44
C LEU A 10 -6.27 -19.51 17.27
N HIS A 11 -5.44 -20.55 17.29
CA HIS A 11 -5.72 -21.76 18.08
C HIS A 11 -5.79 -21.49 19.59
N LEU A 12 -4.96 -20.55 20.07
CA LEU A 12 -4.94 -20.11 21.47
C LEU A 12 -6.05 -19.08 21.80
N GLY A 13 -6.90 -18.71 20.84
CA GLY A 13 -8.00 -17.77 21.04
C GLY A 13 -7.51 -16.34 21.33
N ILE A 14 -6.36 -15.96 20.78
CA ILE A 14 -5.75 -14.64 20.97
C ILE A 14 -6.48 -13.60 20.11
N THR A 15 -6.97 -12.53 20.75
CA THR A 15 -7.58 -11.37 20.09
C THR A 15 -6.93 -10.08 20.58
N PRO A 16 -7.18 -8.91 19.95
CA PRO A 16 -6.71 -7.63 20.48
C PRO A 16 -7.18 -7.35 21.92
N GLU A 17 -8.40 -7.76 22.27
CA GLU A 17 -8.99 -7.60 23.61
C GLU A 17 -8.47 -8.65 24.60
N LYS A 18 -8.00 -9.79 24.07
CA LYS A 18 -7.44 -10.89 24.85
C LYS A 18 -6.07 -11.31 24.27
N PRO A 19 -5.01 -10.51 24.47
CA PRO A 19 -3.68 -10.78 23.92
C PRO A 19 -2.87 -11.81 24.75
N TRP A 20 -3.56 -12.66 25.51
CA TRP A 20 -2.94 -13.61 26.45
C TRP A 20 -3.73 -14.91 26.55
N PHE A 21 -3.06 -15.97 26.99
CA PHE A 21 -3.68 -17.26 27.29
C PHE A 21 -3.14 -17.81 28.62
N THR A 22 -3.89 -18.73 29.21
CA THR A 22 -3.50 -19.38 30.47
C THR A 22 -3.10 -20.82 30.20
N HIS A 23 -1.99 -21.25 30.79
CA HIS A 23 -1.57 -22.65 30.79
C HIS A 23 -0.93 -22.98 32.14
N ASN A 24 -1.38 -24.06 32.80
CA ASN A 24 -0.92 -24.49 34.13
C ASN A 24 -0.92 -23.34 35.16
N ASN A 25 -2.03 -22.62 35.28
CA ASN A 25 -2.21 -21.46 36.18
C ASN A 25 -1.22 -20.30 35.96
N LYS A 26 -0.52 -20.25 34.81
CA LYS A 26 0.33 -19.12 34.41
C LYS A 26 -0.27 -18.41 33.20
N VAL A 27 -0.19 -17.08 33.21
CA VAL A 27 -0.63 -16.22 32.11
C VAL A 27 0.56 -15.94 31.19
N TYR A 28 0.34 -16.13 29.88
CA TYR A 28 1.32 -15.87 28.84
C TYR A 28 0.78 -14.80 27.90
N PHE A 29 1.52 -13.70 27.78
CA PHE A 29 1.20 -12.63 26.84
C PHE A 29 1.84 -12.91 25.48
N LEU A 30 1.05 -12.76 24.43
CA LEU A 30 1.53 -12.88 23.06
C LEU A 30 1.89 -11.50 22.54
N MET A 31 3.16 -11.33 22.15
CA MET A 31 3.67 -10.10 21.59
C MET A 31 4.25 -10.34 20.20
N PHE A 32 4.02 -9.38 19.30
CA PHE A 32 4.65 -9.36 17.99
C PHE A 32 5.98 -8.61 18.05
N ASP A 33 6.97 -9.10 17.30
CA ASP A 33 8.28 -8.48 17.21
C ASP A 33 8.21 -7.09 16.53
N PRO A 34 8.50 -5.98 17.24
CA PRO A 34 8.40 -4.64 16.68
C PRO A 34 9.32 -4.40 15.46
N PRO A 35 10.59 -4.86 15.44
CA PRO A 35 11.44 -4.84 14.25
C PRO A 35 10.81 -5.47 13.01
N HIS A 36 10.05 -6.56 13.16
CA HIS A 36 9.28 -7.14 12.06
C HIS A 36 8.09 -6.28 11.65
N LEU A 37 7.35 -5.70 12.61
CA LEU A 37 6.21 -4.83 12.32
C LEU A 37 6.61 -3.58 11.54
N ILE A 38 7.68 -2.88 11.96
CA ILE A 38 8.13 -1.66 11.27
C ILE A 38 8.57 -1.94 9.82
N LYS A 39 9.14 -3.11 9.56
CA LYS A 39 9.41 -3.59 8.19
C LYS A 39 8.13 -3.80 7.39
N CYS A 40 7.11 -4.39 8.00
CA CYS A 40 5.81 -4.58 7.36
C CYS A 40 5.17 -3.24 7.00
N ILE A 41 5.18 -2.27 7.92
CA ILE A 41 4.69 -0.91 7.66
C ILE A 41 5.41 -0.28 6.47
N ARG A 42 6.74 -0.29 6.47
CA ARG A 42 7.53 0.22 5.32
C ARG A 42 7.13 -0.48 4.03
N ASN A 43 7.11 -1.81 4.02
CA ASN A 43 6.80 -2.59 2.81
C ASN A 43 5.37 -2.36 2.31
N ASN A 44 4.42 -2.13 3.22
CA ASN A 44 3.05 -1.79 2.87
C ASN A 44 2.98 -0.36 2.31
N LEU A 45 3.66 0.61 2.91
CA LEU A 45 3.71 1.99 2.40
C LEU A 45 4.29 2.05 0.99
N MET A 46 5.32 1.24 0.70
CA MET A 46 5.88 1.07 -0.64
C MET A 46 4.85 0.60 -1.70
N LYS A 47 3.79 -0.09 -1.28
CA LYS A 47 2.82 -0.73 -2.17
C LYS A 47 1.47 0.00 -2.19
N TYR A 48 1.10 0.63 -1.08
CA TYR A 48 -0.23 1.11 -0.80
C TYR A 48 -0.21 2.54 -0.30
N ILE A 49 -1.36 3.20 -0.43
CA ILE A 49 -1.60 4.51 0.16
C ILE A 49 -2.25 4.30 1.54
N PHE A 50 -1.81 5.08 2.52
CA PHE A 50 -2.39 5.10 3.85
C PHE A 50 -3.23 6.37 4.00
N LYS A 51 -4.45 6.24 4.53
CA LYS A 51 -5.33 7.37 4.86
C LYS A 51 -5.71 7.31 6.33
N PHE A 52 -5.65 8.45 7.01
CA PHE A 52 -6.08 8.61 8.40
C PHE A 52 -6.58 10.05 8.58
N GLY A 53 -7.79 10.21 9.13
CA GLY A 53 -8.50 11.48 9.08
C GLY A 53 -8.59 12.03 7.64
N ASN A 54 -8.16 13.28 7.46
CA ASN A 54 -8.07 13.95 6.16
C ASN A 54 -6.68 13.87 5.52
N LEU A 55 -5.77 13.09 6.11
CA LEU A 55 -4.39 12.99 5.66
C LEU A 55 -4.17 11.74 4.83
N VAL A 56 -3.27 11.88 3.86
CA VAL A 56 -2.86 10.83 2.94
C VAL A 56 -1.34 10.67 3.02
N ALA A 57 -0.88 9.43 3.10
CA ALA A 57 0.53 9.10 3.12
C ALA A 57 0.88 8.12 2.01
N SER A 58 1.96 8.43 1.28
CA SER A 58 2.41 7.66 0.12
C SER A 58 3.92 7.50 0.10
N TRP A 59 4.39 6.38 -0.46
CA TRP A 59 5.83 6.18 -0.70
C TRP A 59 6.42 7.22 -1.65
N LYS A 60 5.59 7.80 -2.51
CA LYS A 60 6.04 8.70 -3.56
C LYS A 60 6.45 10.06 -3.01
N ASP A 61 5.85 10.50 -1.91
CA ASP A 61 6.31 11.69 -1.18
C ASP A 61 7.74 11.49 -0.65
N ILE A 62 8.07 10.28 -0.18
CA ILE A 62 9.41 9.91 0.27
C ILE A 62 10.39 9.87 -0.92
N GLU A 63 9.97 9.33 -2.07
CA GLU A 63 10.77 9.34 -3.30
C GLU A 63 11.05 10.75 -3.79
N ALA A 64 10.02 11.61 -3.85
CA ALA A 64 10.13 13.00 -4.29
C ALA A 64 11.06 13.79 -3.37
N PHE A 65 10.88 13.67 -2.05
CA PHE A 65 11.79 14.23 -1.06
C PHE A 65 13.23 13.78 -1.28
N TYR A 66 13.47 12.47 -1.35
CA TYR A 66 14.81 11.92 -1.50
C TYR A 66 15.48 12.39 -2.80
N ASN A 67 14.72 12.50 -3.90
CA ASN A 67 15.25 12.95 -5.18
C ASN A 67 15.75 14.41 -5.14
N LYS A 68 15.15 15.26 -4.31
CA LYS A 68 15.62 16.64 -4.10
C LYS A 68 16.76 16.68 -3.08
N ASP A 69 16.63 15.99 -1.94
CA ASP A 69 17.65 15.97 -0.89
C ASP A 69 18.97 15.36 -1.37
N LYS A 70 18.95 14.34 -2.23
CA LYS A 70 20.17 13.68 -2.72
C LYS A 70 21.06 14.58 -3.59
N GLU A 71 20.51 15.64 -4.16
CA GLU A 71 21.24 16.58 -5.03
C GLU A 71 22.01 17.64 -4.21
N LEU A 72 21.66 17.81 -2.93
CA LEU A 72 22.30 18.79 -2.06
C LEU A 72 23.68 18.31 -1.59
N PRO A 73 24.66 19.23 -1.49
CA PRO A 73 25.98 18.90 -0.96
C PRO A 73 25.91 18.49 0.52
N ILE A 74 24.99 19.10 1.28
CA ILE A 74 24.71 18.76 2.67
C ILE A 74 23.25 18.33 2.76
N ARG A 75 23.05 17.06 3.09
CA ARG A 75 21.75 16.39 3.04
C ARG A 75 21.09 16.36 4.41
N SER A 76 19.81 16.71 4.49
CA SER A 76 19.06 16.64 5.75
C SER A 76 18.80 15.18 6.14
N ALA A 77 18.52 14.32 5.15
CA ALA A 77 18.36 12.88 5.34
C ALA A 77 19.59 12.08 4.86
N HIS A 78 20.78 12.46 5.32
CA HIS A 78 22.08 11.87 4.93
C HIS A 78 22.18 10.34 5.01
N LYS A 79 21.37 9.68 5.85
CA LYS A 79 21.34 8.21 5.96
C LYS A 79 20.61 7.53 4.81
N LEU A 80 19.71 8.23 4.12
CA LEU A 80 18.96 7.68 3.01
C LEU A 80 19.85 7.54 1.78
N THR A 81 19.66 6.42 1.09
CA THR A 81 20.38 6.03 -0.13
C THR A 81 19.41 5.33 -1.06
N ASP A 82 19.81 5.02 -2.29
CA ASP A 82 18.93 4.30 -3.24
C ASP A 82 18.50 2.93 -2.72
N LYS A 83 19.33 2.26 -1.92
CA LYS A 83 18.96 0.99 -1.26
C LYS A 83 17.78 1.11 -0.29
N HIS A 84 17.49 2.31 0.23
CA HIS A 84 16.35 2.59 1.10
C HIS A 84 15.07 2.80 0.27
N ILE A 85 15.19 3.58 -0.81
CA ILE A 85 14.08 4.03 -1.64
C ILE A 85 13.66 2.98 -2.67
N HIS A 86 14.66 2.32 -3.28
CA HIS A 86 14.51 1.26 -4.26
C HIS A 86 15.13 -0.07 -3.77
N PRO A 87 14.63 -0.65 -2.65
CA PRO A 87 15.19 -1.86 -2.06
C PRO A 87 14.88 -3.10 -2.92
N ASN A 88 15.91 -3.91 -3.19
CA ASN A 88 15.73 -5.29 -3.66
C ASN A 88 15.15 -6.20 -2.54
N ASN A 89 14.87 -7.47 -2.86
CA ASN A 89 14.27 -8.40 -1.89
C ASN A 89 15.11 -8.59 -0.61
N PHE A 90 16.43 -8.56 -0.71
CA PHE A 90 17.31 -8.66 0.46
C PHE A 90 17.27 -7.39 1.31
N ASN A 91 17.29 -6.22 0.67
CA ASN A 91 17.16 -4.93 1.35
C ASN A 91 15.79 -4.80 2.03
N LYS A 92 14.73 -5.35 1.44
CA LYS A 92 13.38 -5.35 2.04
C LYS A 92 13.31 -6.08 3.39
N MET A 93 14.20 -7.06 3.62
CA MET A 93 14.26 -7.82 4.87
C MET A 93 15.06 -7.12 5.98
N LYS A 94 15.89 -6.12 5.65
CA LYS A 94 16.75 -5.42 6.62
C LYS A 94 15.96 -4.36 7.38
N VAL A 95 15.87 -4.54 8.71
CA VAL A 95 15.18 -3.61 9.63
C VAL A 95 15.80 -2.22 9.56
N LYS A 96 17.13 -2.13 9.49
CA LYS A 96 17.90 -0.88 9.38
C LYS A 96 17.33 0.06 8.32
N TYR A 97 17.04 -0.45 7.13
CA TYR A 97 16.51 0.41 6.05
C TYR A 97 15.09 0.87 6.33
N ALA A 98 14.26 0.04 6.96
CA ALA A 98 12.90 0.44 7.33
C ALA A 98 12.90 1.51 8.40
N THR A 99 13.71 1.36 9.46
CA THR A 99 13.77 2.32 10.57
C THR A 99 14.44 3.63 10.17
N GLN A 100 15.39 3.62 9.22
CA GLN A 100 15.99 4.85 8.71
C GLN A 100 15.02 5.64 7.81
N VAL A 101 14.18 4.96 7.02
CA VAL A 101 13.11 5.61 6.24
C VAL A 101 12.02 6.16 7.14
N LEU A 102 11.47 5.32 8.02
CA LEU A 102 10.41 5.68 8.97
C LEU A 102 11.01 6.33 10.22
N SER A 103 11.78 7.41 10.03
CA SER A 103 12.47 8.10 11.12
C SER A 103 12.00 9.53 11.33
N HIS A 104 12.14 10.02 12.55
CA HIS A 104 11.92 11.42 12.89
C HIS A 104 12.70 12.38 11.96
N THR A 105 13.95 12.07 11.62
CA THR A 105 14.78 12.92 10.74
C THR A 105 14.15 13.07 9.35
N VAL A 106 13.60 11.99 8.79
CA VAL A 106 12.95 12.03 7.48
C VAL A 106 11.61 12.76 7.57
N ALA A 107 10.82 12.53 8.63
CA ALA A 107 9.58 13.27 8.88
C ALA A 107 9.83 14.79 8.99
N ALA A 108 10.81 15.21 9.80
CA ALA A 108 11.17 16.62 9.95
C ALA A 108 11.67 17.25 8.64
N SER A 109 12.44 16.48 7.85
CA SER A 109 12.91 16.94 6.54
C SER A 109 11.74 17.11 5.56
N LEU A 110 10.78 16.17 5.52
CA LEU A 110 9.55 16.32 4.74
C LEU A 110 8.80 17.60 5.11
N CYS A 111 8.56 17.84 6.41
CA CYS A 111 7.91 19.06 6.88
C CYS A 111 8.67 20.31 6.42
N THR A 112 10.00 20.32 6.51
CA THR A 112 10.83 21.45 6.08
C THR A 112 10.65 21.72 4.59
N TYR A 113 10.69 20.70 3.75
CA TYR A 113 10.53 20.84 2.30
C TYR A 113 9.12 21.27 1.90
N ILE A 114 8.10 20.86 2.67
CA ILE A 114 6.71 21.35 2.51
C ILE A 114 6.62 22.82 2.86
N SER A 115 7.16 23.24 4.02
CA SER A 115 7.14 24.64 4.45
C SER A 115 7.90 25.58 3.52
N LEU A 116 8.95 25.08 2.85
CA LEU A 116 9.69 25.82 1.83
C LEU A 116 9.00 25.83 0.45
N GLY A 117 7.85 25.15 0.29
CA GLY A 117 7.13 25.06 -0.98
C GLY A 117 7.80 24.16 -2.03
N VAL A 118 8.83 23.38 -1.65
CA VAL A 118 9.52 22.43 -2.54
C VAL A 118 8.68 21.17 -2.76
N LEU A 119 7.93 20.76 -1.73
CA LEU A 119 6.96 19.66 -1.79
C LEU A 119 5.55 20.19 -1.55
N PRO A 120 4.51 19.55 -2.12
CA PRO A 120 3.14 19.97 -1.91
C PRO A 120 2.69 19.72 -0.46
N THR A 121 1.75 20.53 0.03
CA THR A 121 1.15 20.38 1.37
C THR A 121 0.46 19.03 1.56
N SER A 122 0.01 18.38 0.48
CA SER A 122 -0.54 17.02 0.51
C SER A 122 0.45 15.96 1.04
N ALA A 123 1.76 16.21 0.97
CA ALA A 123 2.77 15.31 1.52
C ALA A 123 2.84 15.32 3.06
N MET A 124 2.12 16.24 3.73
CA MET A 124 2.10 16.37 5.19
C MET A 124 1.65 15.08 5.88
N GLY A 125 0.67 14.37 5.28
CA GLY A 125 0.22 13.09 5.80
C GLY A 125 1.34 12.04 5.85
N THR A 126 2.26 12.03 4.87
CA THR A 126 3.44 11.16 4.91
C THR A 126 4.37 11.50 6.07
N ALA A 127 4.66 12.79 6.28
CA ALA A 127 5.52 13.22 7.40
C ALA A 127 4.93 12.79 8.75
N GLU A 128 3.63 13.00 8.94
CA GLU A 128 2.93 12.63 10.17
C GLU A 128 2.88 11.11 10.40
N LEU A 129 2.60 10.33 9.35
CA LEU A 129 2.66 8.87 9.39
C LEU A 129 4.05 8.40 9.86
N LEU A 130 5.12 8.97 9.31
CA LEU A 130 6.50 8.58 9.63
C LEU A 130 6.83 8.90 11.09
N LEU A 131 6.42 10.07 11.58
CA LEU A 131 6.65 10.49 12.96
C LEU A 131 5.91 9.60 13.96
N LYS A 132 4.64 9.27 13.69
CA LYS A 132 3.84 8.39 14.57
C LYS A 132 4.45 7.00 14.66
N PHE A 133 4.87 6.41 13.53
CA PHE A 133 5.52 5.09 13.53
C PHE A 133 6.96 5.10 14.08
N ASP A 134 7.74 6.17 13.89
CA ASP A 134 9.06 6.33 14.54
C ASP A 134 8.90 6.34 16.06
N THR A 135 7.98 7.16 16.56
CA THR A 135 7.69 7.30 17.99
C THR A 135 7.18 5.98 18.58
N LEU A 136 6.25 5.31 17.89
CA LEU A 136 5.75 4.01 18.31
C LEU A 136 6.86 2.95 18.33
N PHE A 137 7.70 2.88 17.31
CA PHE A 137 8.80 1.93 17.28
C PHE A 137 9.80 2.18 18.40
N ASP A 138 10.15 3.44 18.66
CA ASP A 138 11.05 3.79 19.76
C ASP A 138 10.46 3.45 21.14
N SER A 139 9.14 3.57 21.31
CA SER A 139 8.42 3.25 22.56
C SER A 139 8.44 1.78 22.97
N VAL A 140 8.66 0.88 22.01
CA VAL A 140 8.70 -0.57 22.24
C VAL A 140 10.08 -1.17 21.94
N ASN A 141 11.09 -0.33 21.75
CA ASN A 141 12.45 -0.73 21.39
C ASN A 141 13.51 0.08 22.14
N SER A 142 13.24 0.41 23.41
CA SER A 142 14.19 1.07 24.30
C SER A 142 15.16 0.05 24.90
N SER A 143 16.43 0.45 25.01
CA SER A 143 17.50 -0.36 25.61
C SER A 143 18.39 0.43 26.57
N LYS A 144 18.03 1.70 26.81
CA LYS A 144 18.76 2.64 27.66
C LYS A 144 17.80 3.30 28.63
N LEU A 145 18.28 3.55 29.85
CA LEU A 145 17.50 4.25 30.89
C LEU A 145 17.19 5.71 30.51
N HIS A 146 18.13 6.36 29.81
CA HIS A 146 18.01 7.76 29.41
C HIS A 146 18.11 7.90 27.90
N SER A 147 17.26 8.77 27.35
CA SER A 147 17.21 9.10 25.93
C SER A 147 16.66 10.52 25.74
N PRO A 148 17.15 11.28 24.75
CA PRO A 148 16.53 12.57 24.39
C PRO A 148 15.10 12.37 23.86
N LYS A 149 14.79 11.21 23.30
CA LYS A 149 13.43 10.81 22.95
C LYS A 149 12.77 10.19 24.19
N LYS A 150 11.81 10.91 24.78
CA LYS A 150 11.15 10.55 26.06
C LYS A 150 10.49 9.17 26.05
N LEU A 151 9.91 8.76 24.93
CA LEU A 151 9.29 7.43 24.80
C LEU A 151 10.32 6.33 24.51
N LYS A 152 11.58 6.66 24.23
CA LYS A 152 12.64 5.66 24.02
C LYS A 152 13.38 5.35 25.34
N THR A 153 12.63 5.18 26.42
CA THR A 153 13.13 4.83 27.76
C THR A 153 12.31 3.64 28.28
N PRO A 154 12.66 3.07 29.45
CA PRO A 154 11.81 2.05 30.07
C PRO A 154 10.43 2.62 30.42
N ILE A 155 9.43 1.74 30.40
CA ILE A 155 8.07 2.06 30.85
C ILE A 155 8.09 2.13 32.38
N THR A 156 7.60 3.24 32.93
CA THR A 156 7.42 3.46 34.38
C THR A 156 6.01 4.00 34.65
N GLU A 157 5.56 3.93 35.90
CA GLU A 157 4.25 4.46 36.32
C GLU A 157 4.05 5.94 36.01
N THR A 158 5.14 6.73 36.01
CA THR A 158 5.12 8.17 35.74
C THR A 158 5.39 8.53 34.28
N SER A 159 5.75 7.55 33.45
CA SER A 159 6.07 7.79 32.05
C SER A 159 4.81 7.94 31.20
N ASN A 160 4.89 8.76 30.14
CA ASN A 160 3.75 9.00 29.25
C ASN A 160 3.44 7.84 28.28
N HIS A 161 4.01 6.64 28.48
CA HIS A 161 3.86 5.52 27.55
C HIS A 161 2.40 5.07 27.43
N VAL A 162 1.68 4.95 28.55
CA VAL A 162 0.29 4.47 28.56
C VAL A 162 -0.62 5.41 27.76
N ASN A 163 -0.52 6.72 28.00
CA ASN A 163 -1.29 7.71 27.24
C ASN A 163 -0.97 7.65 25.74
N PHE A 164 0.33 7.59 25.41
CA PHE A 164 0.76 7.45 24.02
C PHE A 164 0.26 6.15 23.38
N PHE A 165 0.23 5.03 24.10
CA PHE A 165 -0.29 3.77 23.58
C PHE A 165 -1.78 3.84 23.27
N ASN A 166 -2.58 4.52 24.09
CA ASN A 166 -3.99 4.74 23.80
C ASN A 166 -4.17 5.56 22.51
N GLU A 167 -3.43 6.66 22.36
CA GLU A 167 -3.42 7.45 21.12
C GLU A 167 -2.95 6.64 19.91
N ALA A 168 -1.95 5.77 20.08
CA ALA A 168 -1.43 4.92 19.02
C ALA A 168 -2.44 3.85 18.61
N ILE A 169 -3.21 3.29 19.54
CA ILE A 169 -4.30 2.35 19.26
C ILE A 169 -5.37 3.02 18.40
N ASP A 170 -5.83 4.22 18.80
CA ASP A 170 -6.83 4.98 18.06
C ASP A 170 -6.33 5.35 16.65
N PHE A 171 -5.08 5.80 16.57
CA PHE A 171 -4.44 6.09 15.30
C PHE A 171 -4.39 4.85 14.39
N ILE A 172 -3.92 3.71 14.88
CA ILE A 172 -3.82 2.48 14.09
C ILE A 172 -5.21 2.01 13.66
N ALA A 173 -6.22 2.09 14.53
CA ALA A 173 -7.60 1.76 14.19
C ALA A 173 -8.18 2.68 13.10
N SER A 174 -7.74 3.94 13.05
CA SER A 174 -8.16 4.90 12.02
C SER A 174 -7.50 4.68 10.64
N LEU A 175 -6.40 3.91 10.56
CA LEU A 175 -5.65 3.73 9.32
C LEU A 175 -6.43 2.90 8.30
N LYS A 176 -6.70 3.50 7.14
CA LYS A 176 -7.26 2.83 5.97
C LYS A 176 -6.16 2.65 4.93
N VAL A 177 -6.04 1.43 4.39
CA VAL A 177 -5.04 1.10 3.36
C VAL A 177 -5.75 0.97 2.02
N PHE A 178 -5.33 1.78 1.05
CA PHE A 178 -5.87 1.76 -0.30
C PHE A 178 -4.87 1.13 -1.27
N GLU A 179 -5.35 0.17 -2.05
CA GLU A 179 -4.65 -0.27 -3.24
C GLU A 179 -4.74 0.81 -4.31
N GLY A 180 -3.63 1.48 -4.62
CA GLY A 180 -3.50 2.39 -5.77
C GLY A 180 -3.65 1.69 -7.13
N ASN A 181 -4.38 0.58 -7.21
CA ASN A 181 -4.57 -0.16 -8.45
C ASN A 181 -5.77 0.38 -9.25
N LYS A 182 -6.71 1.09 -8.62
CA LYS A 182 -8.00 1.43 -9.24
C LYS A 182 -7.87 2.58 -10.23
N GLU A 183 -7.14 3.62 -9.86
CA GLU A 183 -6.87 4.78 -10.72
C GLU A 183 -5.93 4.41 -11.88
N VAL A 184 -4.93 3.55 -11.63
CA VAL A 184 -4.07 3.02 -12.70
C VAL A 184 -4.81 2.05 -13.59
N THR A 185 -5.73 1.24 -13.06
CA THR A 185 -6.60 0.39 -13.88
C THR A 185 -7.49 1.27 -14.75
N ALA A 186 -8.14 2.28 -14.19
CA ALA A 186 -8.97 3.24 -14.92
C ALA A 186 -8.18 3.96 -16.03
N GLY A 187 -7.01 4.53 -15.72
CA GLY A 187 -6.15 5.20 -16.70
C GLY A 187 -5.60 4.23 -17.75
N TYR A 188 -5.32 2.98 -17.39
CA TYR A 188 -4.89 1.95 -18.34
C TYR A 188 -6.03 1.53 -19.29
N LEU A 189 -7.27 1.39 -18.79
CA LEU A 189 -8.44 1.11 -19.61
C LEU A 189 -8.63 2.22 -20.64
N LEU A 190 -8.62 3.49 -20.21
CA LEU A 190 -8.72 4.64 -21.11
C LEU A 190 -7.58 4.67 -22.13
N LYS A 191 -6.33 4.39 -21.71
CA LYS A 191 -5.17 4.32 -22.61
C LYS A 191 -5.33 3.26 -23.69
N LYS A 192 -5.98 2.15 -23.38
CA LYS A 192 -6.24 1.09 -24.37
C LYS A 192 -7.42 1.43 -25.27
N CYS A 193 -8.49 2.01 -24.74
CA CYS A 193 -9.61 2.48 -25.54
C CYS A 193 -9.19 3.60 -26.50
N PHE A 194 -8.44 4.60 -26.05
CA PHE A 194 -8.01 5.72 -26.89
C PHE A 194 -6.96 5.38 -27.95
N ARG A 195 -6.36 4.18 -27.88
CA ARG A 195 -5.53 3.66 -28.99
C ARG A 195 -6.35 3.17 -30.17
N VAL A 196 -7.61 2.81 -29.94
CA VAL A 196 -8.52 2.26 -30.96
C VAL A 196 -9.73 3.16 -31.20
N HIS A 197 -9.77 4.32 -30.54
CA HIS A 197 -10.88 5.28 -30.61
C HIS A 197 -10.37 6.68 -30.28
N ASP A 198 -10.29 7.54 -31.29
CA ASP A 198 -9.82 8.92 -31.13
C ASP A 198 -10.99 9.91 -31.20
N CYS A 199 -11.44 10.39 -30.05
CA CYS A 199 -12.61 11.25 -29.94
C CYS A 199 -12.44 12.31 -28.83
N SER A 200 -12.56 13.59 -29.20
CA SER A 200 -12.38 14.72 -28.29
C SER A 200 -13.41 14.73 -27.16
N SER A 201 -14.70 14.55 -27.48
CA SER A 201 -15.77 14.57 -26.46
C SER A 201 -15.63 13.43 -25.43
N CYS A 202 -15.14 12.27 -25.86
CA CYS A 202 -14.85 11.15 -24.97
C CYS A 202 -13.66 11.45 -24.06
N LYS A 203 -12.59 12.07 -24.59
CA LYS A 203 -11.46 12.51 -23.78
C LYS A 203 -11.91 13.56 -22.75
N ASP A 204 -12.64 14.58 -23.17
CA ASP A 204 -13.11 15.64 -22.27
C ASP A 204 -14.05 15.11 -21.17
N SER A 205 -14.92 14.14 -21.48
CA SER A 205 -15.85 13.57 -20.49
C SER A 205 -15.19 12.60 -19.51
N MET A 206 -14.18 11.85 -19.94
CA MET A 206 -13.61 10.73 -19.15
C MET A 206 -12.22 11.01 -18.60
N THR A 207 -11.61 12.13 -18.96
CA THR A 207 -10.31 12.54 -18.44
C THR A 207 -10.43 13.84 -17.67
N SER A 208 -9.65 13.99 -16.60
CA SER A 208 -9.49 15.26 -15.90
C SER A 208 -8.25 15.98 -16.39
N LYS A 209 -8.33 17.31 -16.51
CA LYS A 209 -7.16 18.20 -16.58
C LYS A 209 -6.70 18.63 -15.20
N ASP A 210 -7.63 18.64 -14.25
CA ASP A 210 -7.41 19.14 -12.89
C ASP A 210 -6.99 18.03 -11.95
N LEU A 211 -6.02 18.39 -11.13
CA LEU A 211 -5.27 17.52 -10.24
C LEU A 211 -5.79 17.61 -8.79
N GLU A 212 -7.00 18.12 -8.61
CA GLU A 212 -7.46 18.69 -7.34
C GLU A 212 -8.21 17.69 -6.43
N SER A 213 -8.67 16.54 -6.93
CA SER A 213 -9.33 15.55 -6.08
C SER A 213 -8.32 14.62 -5.40
N ASP A 214 -8.44 14.46 -4.07
CA ASP A 214 -7.63 13.55 -3.24
C ASP A 214 -7.58 12.10 -3.77
N SER A 215 -8.57 11.71 -4.56
CA SER A 215 -8.70 10.42 -5.25
C SER A 215 -7.74 10.23 -6.44
N LEU A 216 -7.26 11.30 -7.07
CA LEU A 216 -6.45 11.26 -8.29
C LEU A 216 -4.95 11.44 -8.04
N LEU A 217 -4.56 11.64 -6.78
CA LEU A 217 -3.19 11.85 -6.33
C LEU A 217 -2.25 10.71 -6.77
N PHE A 218 -2.75 9.47 -6.86
CA PHE A 218 -1.96 8.33 -7.33
C PHE A 218 -1.49 8.45 -8.79
N CYS A 219 -2.37 8.94 -9.69
CA CYS A 219 -2.07 9.18 -11.10
C CYS A 219 -1.06 10.33 -11.25
N HIS A 220 -1.26 11.42 -10.52
CA HIS A 220 -0.32 12.56 -10.47
C HIS A 220 1.11 12.11 -10.16
N PHE A 221 1.29 11.37 -9.06
CA PHE A 221 2.62 10.97 -8.66
C PHE A 221 3.25 9.90 -9.58
N LYS A 222 2.50 9.29 -10.51
CA LYS A 222 3.06 8.35 -11.50
C LYS A 222 3.63 9.10 -12.71
N ASN A 223 3.09 10.28 -13.04
CA ASN A 223 3.63 11.18 -14.07
C ASN A 223 4.98 11.78 -13.67
N TYR A 224 5.23 12.00 -12.38
CA TYR A 224 6.50 12.55 -11.85
C TYR A 224 7.75 11.68 -12.08
N ARG A 225 7.63 10.45 -12.61
CA ARG A 225 8.78 9.56 -12.85
C ARG A 225 9.40 9.65 -14.25
N ASP A 226 8.70 10.18 -15.26
CA ASP A 226 9.12 10.09 -16.66
C ASP A 226 9.39 11.48 -17.28
N ASP A 227 10.45 12.15 -16.85
CA ASP A 227 10.93 13.40 -17.49
C ASP A 227 11.75 13.17 -18.78
N THR A 228 11.99 11.91 -19.18
CA THR A 228 12.79 11.59 -20.37
C THR A 228 12.05 10.83 -21.47
N SER A 229 10.73 10.69 -21.37
CA SER A 229 9.90 10.31 -22.52
C SER A 229 8.44 10.58 -22.19
N SER A 230 7.73 11.26 -23.10
CA SER A 230 6.29 11.49 -23.06
C SER A 230 5.49 10.18 -22.95
N SER A 231 5.38 9.62 -21.75
CA SER A 231 4.79 8.29 -21.50
C SER A 231 3.32 8.35 -21.06
N GLY A 232 2.63 9.49 -21.22
CA GLY A 232 1.17 9.60 -21.35
C GLY A 232 0.34 8.65 -20.47
N LEU A 233 0.25 8.93 -19.17
CA LEU A 233 -0.79 8.36 -18.32
C LEU A 233 -2.01 9.27 -18.39
N ILE A 234 -3.14 8.67 -18.78
CA ILE A 234 -4.42 9.35 -18.80
C ILE A 234 -4.92 9.48 -17.37
N LEU A 235 -5.19 10.72 -16.96
CA LEU A 235 -5.84 11.03 -15.70
C LEU A 235 -7.36 10.85 -15.88
N PRO A 236 -7.99 9.83 -15.28
CA PRO A 236 -9.43 9.64 -15.42
C PRO A 236 -10.19 10.76 -14.71
N SER A 237 -11.38 11.10 -15.20
CA SER A 237 -12.31 11.97 -14.47
C SER A 237 -12.90 11.20 -13.28
N GLN A 238 -13.35 11.92 -12.25
CA GLN A 238 -13.99 11.29 -11.08
C GLN A 238 -15.20 10.42 -11.46
N PRO A 239 -16.12 10.84 -12.35
CA PRO A 239 -17.22 9.96 -12.79
C PRO A 239 -16.75 8.67 -13.46
N PHE A 240 -15.64 8.70 -14.20
CA PHE A 240 -15.06 7.50 -14.79
C PHE A 240 -14.44 6.59 -13.74
N LEU A 241 -13.77 7.18 -12.73
CA LEU A 241 -13.21 6.43 -11.61
C LEU A 241 -14.31 5.72 -10.82
N ASP A 242 -15.40 6.43 -10.51
CA ASP A 242 -16.57 5.86 -9.82
C ASP A 242 -17.20 4.72 -10.61
N PHE A 243 -17.28 4.84 -11.94
CA PHE A 243 -17.71 3.75 -12.79
C PHE A 243 -16.79 2.52 -12.69
N VAL A 244 -15.47 2.70 -12.71
CA VAL A 244 -14.51 1.58 -12.52
C VAL A 244 -14.62 0.97 -11.11
N LEU A 245 -14.94 1.77 -10.09
CA LEU A 245 -15.23 1.27 -8.75
C LEU A 245 -16.47 0.37 -8.73
N HIS A 246 -17.56 0.80 -9.37
CA HIS A 246 -18.77 -0.03 -9.47
C HIS A 246 -18.54 -1.32 -10.28
N LEU A 247 -17.71 -1.28 -11.33
CA LEU A 247 -17.29 -2.49 -12.05
C LEU A 247 -16.54 -3.46 -11.13
N GLU A 248 -15.67 -2.94 -10.26
CA GLU A 248 -14.92 -3.74 -9.28
C GLU A 248 -15.85 -4.37 -8.25
N ASP A 249 -16.77 -3.60 -7.68
CA ASP A 249 -17.73 -4.11 -6.70
C ASP A 249 -18.62 -5.20 -7.30
N MET A 250 -19.13 -4.98 -8.52
CA MET A 250 -19.91 -5.97 -9.26
C MET A 250 -19.08 -7.23 -9.54
N PHE A 251 -17.82 -7.08 -9.93
CA PHE A 251 -16.93 -8.23 -10.12
C PHE A 251 -16.71 -9.01 -8.82
N VAL A 252 -16.40 -8.34 -7.71
CA VAL A 252 -16.15 -8.99 -6.42
C VAL A 252 -17.38 -9.76 -5.93
N GLN A 253 -18.57 -9.18 -6.05
CA GLN A 253 -19.83 -9.81 -5.63
C GLN A 253 -20.18 -11.05 -6.47
N GLN A 254 -19.96 -10.98 -7.78
CA GLN A 254 -20.40 -12.02 -8.71
C GLN A 254 -19.34 -13.09 -8.97
N PHE A 255 -18.05 -12.77 -8.82
CA PHE A 255 -16.96 -13.70 -9.16
C PHE A 255 -17.02 -14.97 -8.32
N SER A 256 -17.24 -14.87 -7.00
CA SER A 256 -17.37 -16.04 -6.11
C SER A 256 -18.48 -16.99 -6.54
N ILE A 257 -19.61 -16.45 -7.00
CA ILE A 257 -20.81 -17.19 -7.42
C ILE A 257 -20.52 -18.02 -8.68
N TYR A 258 -19.82 -17.43 -9.66
CA TYR A 258 -19.58 -18.06 -10.95
C TYR A 258 -18.24 -18.77 -11.06
N THR A 259 -17.41 -18.81 -10.01
CA THR A 259 -16.06 -19.39 -10.08
C THR A 259 -16.01 -20.83 -10.61
N THR A 260 -17.06 -21.62 -10.36
CA THR A 260 -17.16 -23.03 -10.77
C THR A 260 -17.99 -23.25 -12.04
N SER A 261 -18.59 -22.20 -12.60
CA SER A 261 -19.44 -22.32 -13.79
C SER A 261 -18.60 -22.43 -15.06
N THR A 262 -19.16 -23.07 -16.10
CA THR A 262 -18.65 -22.86 -17.46
C THR A 262 -18.93 -21.41 -17.87
N LEU A 263 -18.13 -20.88 -18.81
CA LEU A 263 -18.35 -19.53 -19.39
C LEU A 263 -18.38 -18.37 -18.38
N VAL A 264 -17.61 -18.44 -17.29
CA VAL A 264 -17.49 -17.38 -16.25
C VAL A 264 -17.38 -15.97 -16.85
N GLY A 265 -16.60 -15.82 -17.91
CA GLY A 265 -16.41 -14.54 -18.58
C GLY A 265 -17.71 -13.93 -19.15
N ALA A 266 -18.58 -14.76 -19.74
CA ALA A 266 -19.83 -14.31 -20.33
C ALA A 266 -20.86 -13.90 -19.25
N HIS A 267 -20.95 -14.69 -18.17
CA HIS A 267 -21.83 -14.38 -17.04
C HIS A 267 -21.46 -13.05 -16.39
N LEU A 268 -20.17 -12.87 -16.08
CA LEU A 268 -19.70 -11.63 -15.47
C LEU A 268 -19.83 -10.44 -16.41
N LEU A 269 -19.57 -10.60 -17.71
CA LEU A 269 -19.72 -9.52 -18.69
C LEU A 269 -21.17 -9.00 -18.73
N LYS A 270 -22.17 -9.89 -18.67
CA LYS A 270 -23.59 -9.50 -18.62
C LYS A 270 -23.89 -8.64 -17.39
N SER A 271 -23.33 -8.98 -16.23
CA SER A 271 -23.49 -8.19 -15.00
C SER A 271 -22.74 -6.86 -15.05
N LEU A 272 -21.56 -6.81 -15.67
CA LEU A 272 -20.82 -5.55 -15.83
C LEU A 272 -21.51 -4.57 -16.79
N GLN A 273 -22.27 -5.07 -17.77
CA GLN A 273 -22.99 -4.23 -18.73
C GLN A 273 -24.14 -3.43 -18.08
N SER A 274 -24.69 -3.89 -16.96
CA SER A 274 -25.77 -3.20 -16.23
C SER A 274 -25.27 -2.13 -15.25
N VAL A 275 -23.95 -1.98 -15.08
CA VAL A 275 -23.39 -0.97 -14.17
C VAL A 275 -23.74 0.45 -14.66
N PRO A 276 -24.32 1.30 -13.80
CA PRO A 276 -24.75 2.65 -14.19
C PRO A 276 -23.55 3.53 -14.54
N VAL A 277 -23.74 4.41 -15.51
CA VAL A 277 -22.71 5.30 -16.04
C VAL A 277 -23.18 6.75 -15.83
N ALA A 278 -22.43 7.51 -15.02
CA ALA A 278 -22.73 8.91 -14.72
C ALA A 278 -22.14 9.90 -15.75
N PHE A 279 -21.73 9.42 -16.92
CA PHE A 279 -21.14 10.18 -18.01
C PHE A 279 -21.55 9.58 -19.36
N LYS A 280 -21.30 10.29 -20.46
CA LYS A 280 -21.71 9.85 -21.79
C LYS A 280 -20.55 9.25 -22.57
N PHE A 281 -20.72 8.01 -23.01
CA PHE A 281 -19.94 7.46 -24.11
C PHE A 281 -20.49 8.00 -25.43
N CYS A 282 -19.63 8.34 -26.39
CA CYS A 282 -20.10 8.52 -27.76
C CYS A 282 -20.57 7.18 -28.34
N GLN A 283 -21.35 7.21 -29.42
CA GLN A 283 -21.93 6.01 -30.03
C GLN A 283 -20.86 4.99 -30.47
N GLU A 284 -19.73 5.47 -30.97
CA GLU A 284 -18.62 4.62 -31.45
C GLU A 284 -17.62 4.23 -30.36
N PHE A 285 -17.85 4.60 -29.10
CA PHE A 285 -16.88 4.30 -28.05
C PHE A 285 -16.78 2.77 -27.83
N PRO A 286 -15.57 2.19 -27.72
CA PRO A 286 -15.37 0.76 -27.61
C PRO A 286 -15.67 0.22 -26.19
N LYS A 287 -16.91 0.39 -25.71
CA LYS A 287 -17.35 0.02 -24.35
C LYS A 287 -17.20 -1.48 -24.09
N ASP A 288 -17.63 -2.32 -25.03
CA ASP A 288 -17.55 -3.78 -24.87
C ASP A 288 -16.10 -4.28 -24.80
N TYR A 289 -15.21 -3.70 -25.62
CA TYR A 289 -13.76 -3.95 -25.53
C TYR A 289 -13.21 -3.57 -24.16
N MET A 290 -13.58 -2.40 -23.62
CA MET A 290 -13.16 -1.93 -22.31
C MET A 290 -13.59 -2.89 -21.19
N LEU A 291 -14.85 -3.32 -21.20
CA LEU A 291 -15.39 -4.24 -20.20
C LEU A 291 -14.70 -5.61 -20.28
N LYS A 292 -14.50 -6.14 -21.48
CA LYS A 292 -13.76 -7.40 -21.70
C LYS A 292 -12.30 -7.29 -21.23
N LEU A 293 -11.65 -6.16 -21.47
CA LEU A 293 -10.29 -5.91 -21.00
C LEU A 293 -10.21 -5.86 -19.47
N PHE A 294 -11.10 -5.11 -18.82
CA PHE A 294 -11.23 -5.05 -17.37
C PHE A 294 -11.43 -6.45 -16.79
N LEU A 295 -12.40 -7.20 -17.32
CA LEU A 295 -12.73 -8.54 -16.84
C LEU A 295 -11.55 -9.50 -16.96
N ARG A 296 -10.89 -9.53 -18.13
CA ARG A 296 -9.70 -10.37 -18.36
C ARG A 296 -8.59 -10.04 -17.35
N MET A 297 -8.33 -8.76 -17.10
CA MET A 297 -7.35 -8.34 -16.11
C MET A 297 -7.73 -8.78 -14.70
N ARG A 298 -8.99 -8.57 -14.29
CA ARG A 298 -9.45 -8.91 -12.94
C ARG A 298 -9.44 -10.41 -12.68
N ILE A 299 -9.96 -11.23 -13.59
CA ILE A 299 -9.89 -12.70 -13.50
C ILE A 299 -8.43 -13.15 -13.37
N TYR A 300 -7.55 -12.66 -14.25
CA TYR A 300 -6.12 -13.02 -14.21
C TYR A 300 -5.48 -12.68 -12.86
N TYR A 301 -5.69 -11.46 -12.34
CA TYR A 301 -5.08 -11.05 -11.07
C TYR A 301 -5.66 -11.77 -9.87
N THR A 302 -6.97 -12.04 -9.86
CA THR A 302 -7.63 -12.80 -8.80
C THR A 302 -7.08 -14.23 -8.75
N ILE A 303 -7.06 -14.93 -9.90
CA ILE A 303 -6.49 -16.29 -9.98
C ILE A 303 -5.01 -16.29 -9.62
N LYS A 304 -4.22 -15.32 -10.13
CA LYS A 304 -2.79 -15.19 -9.80
C LYS A 304 -2.56 -14.99 -8.30
N PHE A 305 -3.41 -14.24 -7.62
CA PHE A 305 -3.30 -13.99 -6.19
C PHE A 305 -3.73 -15.20 -5.37
N GLU A 306 -4.84 -15.84 -5.71
CA GLU A 306 -5.29 -17.08 -5.07
C GLU A 306 -4.25 -18.20 -5.26
N ASN A 307 -3.68 -18.35 -6.47
CA ASN A 307 -2.59 -19.29 -6.72
C ASN A 307 -1.34 -18.98 -5.88
N ARG A 308 -1.07 -17.71 -5.55
CA ARG A 308 0.03 -17.34 -4.65
C ARG A 308 -0.29 -17.65 -3.19
N LYS A 309 -1.54 -17.51 -2.75
CA LYS A 309 -1.97 -17.93 -1.41
C LYS A 309 -1.89 -19.45 -1.23
N LEU A 310 -2.33 -20.20 -2.25
CA LEU A 310 -2.18 -21.66 -2.30
C LEU A 310 -0.71 -22.09 -2.42
N ALA A 311 0.14 -21.24 -3.00
CA ALA A 311 1.58 -21.47 -3.07
C ALA A 311 2.31 -21.01 -1.79
N SER A 312 2.19 -21.76 -0.69
CA SER A 312 3.23 -21.82 0.36
C SER A 312 3.26 -23.20 1.05
N PRO A 313 4.37 -23.69 1.62
CA PRO A 313 5.73 -23.85 1.11
C PRO A 313 6.03 -25.30 0.64
N SER A 314 5.04 -26.11 0.21
CA SER A 314 5.29 -27.55 -0.07
C SER A 314 5.84 -27.89 -1.46
N LYS A 315 6.09 -26.90 -2.34
CA LYS A 315 6.56 -27.14 -3.71
C LYS A 315 7.80 -26.32 -4.10
N ARG A 316 8.80 -26.22 -3.22
CA ARG A 316 10.18 -26.36 -3.75
C ARG A 316 10.39 -27.86 -3.92
N LYS A 317 10.05 -28.39 -5.11
CA LYS A 317 10.56 -29.71 -5.51
C LYS A 317 12.07 -29.65 -5.29
N SER A 318 12.56 -30.39 -4.29
CA SER A 318 13.96 -30.75 -4.26
C SER A 318 14.26 -31.32 -5.64
N LYS A 319 15.18 -30.69 -6.36
CA LYS A 319 15.85 -31.40 -7.44
C LYS A 319 16.63 -32.50 -6.74
N LYS A 320 15.99 -33.67 -6.60
CA LYS A 320 16.61 -34.92 -6.17
C LYS A 320 17.81 -35.15 -7.09
N TYR A 321 18.99 -35.25 -6.51
CA TYR A 321 20.00 -36.26 -6.79
C TYR A 321 20.83 -36.43 -5.51
N ILE A 322 21.33 -37.57 -5.03
CA ILE A 322 21.14 -39.02 -5.18
C ILE A 322 21.68 -39.56 -3.83
N LYS A 323 21.14 -40.69 -3.34
CA LYS A 323 21.74 -41.43 -2.20
C LYS A 323 23.18 -41.83 -2.53
N VAL A 324 24.11 -41.54 -1.64
CA VAL A 324 25.31 -42.37 -1.47
C VAL A 324 25.35 -42.79 0.00
N VAL A 325 25.07 -44.07 0.22
CA VAL A 325 25.56 -44.79 1.39
C VAL A 325 26.87 -45.40 0.94
N HIS A 326 27.98 -45.18 1.66
CA HIS A 326 29.00 -46.20 1.90
C HIS A 326 29.97 -45.74 3.00
N LEU A 327 30.07 -46.62 4.00
CA LEU A 327 30.94 -46.72 5.17
C LEU A 327 30.68 -45.75 6.32
#